data_AF-A0AA38VK31-F1
#
_entry.id   AF-A0AA38VK31-F1
#
_cell.length_a   1.000
_cell.length_b   1.000
_cell.length_c   1.000
_cell.angle_alpha   90.00
_cell.angle_beta   90.00
_cell.angle_gamma   90.00
#
_symmetry.space_group_name_H-M   'P 1'
#
loop_
_entity.id
_entity.type
_entity.pdbx_description
1 polymer ?
#
loop_
_entity_poly.entity_id
_entity_poly.type
_entity_poly.pdbx_seq_one_letter_code
_entity_poly.pdbx_strand_id
1 'polypeptide(L)'
;MLWIQVSLTASVTILNLAVLIWAAATHPLDSRGVATMYTGNCKTIGVADSITHLVLNGISSLFLGASNYGMQILAAPARRDLETAHAKGDWLEIGVPSLVNLFKLSRQMRFLWFCLGLISTLLHMVWNSVVFSSIPFAVFTGAITTSDVLVAPDRWLPSNTTAAVRSGKFTNKNSIYSLKDRATNFTRLDSRGCLERYIDPLKAAADIVVVAKNLTSTQNNGSSLIQGWVNGLSSIHWEDANQWVCGAYEPPGAWAAHFCSLAWASSFEDDWVVST
;
A
#
# COMPACT_ATOMS: atom_id res chain seq x y z
N MET A 1 12.08 -35.27 23.71
CA MET A 1 11.10 -34.24 23.28
C MET A 1 11.65 -32.82 23.38
N LEU A 2 12.31 -32.42 24.48
CA LEU A 2 12.97 -31.10 24.60
C LEU A 2 13.90 -30.77 23.41
N TRP A 3 14.81 -31.68 23.06
CA TRP A 3 15.77 -31.47 21.97
C TRP A 3 15.10 -31.19 20.62
N ILE A 4 13.98 -31.86 20.32
CA ILE A 4 13.21 -31.65 19.10
C ILE A 4 12.67 -30.21 19.05
N GLN A 5 12.15 -29.72 20.17
CA GLN A 5 11.55 -28.39 20.27
C GLN A 5 12.61 -27.29 20.24
N VAL A 6 13.75 -27.50 20.90
CA VAL A 6 14.91 -26.60 20.82
C VAL A 6 15.46 -26.55 19.40
N SER A 7 15.64 -27.70 18.76
CA SER A 7 16.07 -27.76 17.36
C SER A 7 15.09 -27.05 16.43
N LEU A 8 13.78 -27.27 16.59
CA LEU A 8 12.75 -26.62 15.78
C LEU A 8 12.78 -25.08 15.93
N THR A 9 12.77 -24.58 17.17
CA THR A 9 12.83 -23.14 17.47
C THR A 9 14.13 -22.51 16.95
N ALA A 10 15.27 -23.18 17.12
CA ALA A 10 16.56 -22.71 16.63
C ALA A 10 16.58 -22.68 15.09
N SER A 11 16.12 -23.74 14.43
CA SER A 11 16.05 -23.80 12.96
C SER A 11 15.16 -22.70 12.39
N VAL A 12 13.97 -22.47 12.97
CA VAL A 12 13.08 -21.39 12.52
C VAL A 12 13.74 -20.03 12.71
N THR A 13 14.38 -19.78 13.86
CA THR A 13 15.08 -18.51 14.12
C THR A 13 16.21 -18.27 13.14
N ILE A 14 17.04 -19.30 12.88
CA ILE A 14 18.15 -19.21 11.94
C ILE A 14 17.66 -18.96 10.52
N LEU A 15 16.64 -19.70 10.08
CA LEU A 15 16.03 -19.51 8.76
C LEU A 15 15.53 -18.07 8.59
N ASN A 16 14.83 -17.55 9.59
CA ASN A 16 14.29 -16.18 9.54
C ASN A 16 15.38 -15.13 9.51
N LEU A 17 16.40 -15.27 10.34
CA LEU A 17 17.53 -14.36 10.34
C LEU A 17 18.28 -14.41 8.99
N ALA A 18 18.47 -15.60 8.42
CA ALA A 18 19.08 -15.78 7.12
C ALA A 18 18.27 -15.11 6.01
N VAL A 19 16.95 -15.31 5.97
CA VAL A 19 16.06 -14.68 4.98
C VAL A 19 16.05 -13.16 5.16
N LEU A 20 16.02 -12.65 6.39
CA LEU A 20 16.07 -11.22 6.66
C LEU A 20 17.38 -10.59 6.18
N ILE A 21 18.53 -11.21 6.53
CA ILE A 21 19.85 -10.75 6.08
C ILE A 21 19.94 -10.79 4.56
N TRP A 22 19.50 -11.89 3.96
CA TRP A 22 19.46 -12.03 2.50
C TRP A 22 18.62 -10.92 1.86
N ALA A 23 17.38 -10.72 2.33
CA ALA A 23 16.48 -9.71 1.77
C ALA A 23 17.05 -8.29 1.92
N ALA A 24 17.64 -7.97 3.08
CA ALA A 24 18.27 -6.68 3.32
C ALA A 24 19.54 -6.45 2.48
N ALA A 25 20.26 -7.53 2.12
CA ALA A 25 21.45 -7.46 1.30
C ALA A 25 21.15 -7.41 -0.21
N THR A 26 20.05 -8.01 -0.67
CA THR A 26 19.72 -8.12 -2.11
C THR A 26 18.70 -7.10 -2.59
N HIS A 27 17.82 -6.59 -1.71
CA HIS A 27 16.76 -5.67 -2.09
C HIS A 27 16.94 -4.32 -1.40
N PRO A 28 17.27 -3.24 -2.15
CA PRO A 28 17.37 -1.91 -1.57
C PRO A 28 16.00 -1.40 -1.11
N LEU A 29 16.01 -0.68 0.01
CA LEU A 29 14.82 -0.03 0.54
C LEU A 29 14.52 1.25 -0.25
N ASP A 30 13.24 1.49 -0.53
CA ASP A 30 12.78 2.76 -1.07
C ASP A 30 12.69 3.86 0.01
N SER A 31 12.31 5.08 -0.38
CA SER A 31 12.14 6.21 0.55
C SER A 31 11.07 6.02 1.62
N ARG A 32 10.22 4.98 1.47
CA ARG A 32 9.17 4.60 2.43
C ARG A 32 9.63 3.48 3.36
N GLY A 33 10.85 2.97 3.19
CA GLY A 33 11.37 1.84 3.94
C GLY A 33 10.84 0.48 3.45
N VAL A 34 10.41 0.38 2.19
CA VAL A 34 9.86 -0.84 1.59
C VAL A 34 10.82 -1.38 0.53
N ALA A 35 11.10 -2.68 0.57
CA ALA A 35 11.88 -3.38 -0.44
C ALA A 35 10.97 -4.06 -1.47
N THR A 36 11.25 -3.89 -2.76
CA THR A 36 10.52 -4.61 -3.83
C THR A 36 11.23 -5.93 -4.14
N MET A 37 10.61 -7.05 -3.76
CA MET A 37 11.18 -8.39 -3.99
C MET A 37 10.96 -8.90 -5.41
N TYR A 38 9.76 -8.66 -5.97
CA TYR A 38 9.38 -9.14 -7.29
C TYR A 38 8.35 -8.20 -7.94
N THR A 39 8.44 -8.05 -9.26
CA THR A 39 7.49 -7.31 -10.07
C THR A 39 7.10 -8.17 -11.28
N GLY A 40 5.80 -8.28 -11.54
CA GLY A 40 5.28 -9.16 -12.59
C GLY A 40 3.76 -9.08 -12.69
N ASN A 41 3.16 -10.09 -13.33
CA ASN A 41 1.70 -10.14 -13.54
C ASN A 41 0.95 -10.30 -12.21
N CYS A 42 -0.16 -9.56 -12.05
CA CYS A 42 -1.04 -9.59 -10.87
C CYS A 42 -1.47 -11.01 -10.46
N LYS A 43 -1.76 -11.90 -11.42
CA LYS A 43 -2.12 -13.30 -11.13
C LYS A 43 -0.96 -14.07 -10.48
N THR A 44 0.26 -13.86 -10.98
CA THR A 44 1.45 -14.53 -10.43
C THR A 44 1.79 -13.98 -9.06
N ILE A 45 1.76 -12.66 -8.91
CA ILE A 45 1.98 -11.99 -7.61
C ILE A 45 0.92 -12.45 -6.60
N GLY A 46 -0.36 -12.48 -6.97
CA GLY A 46 -1.44 -12.89 -6.06
C GLY A 46 -1.31 -14.34 -5.57
N VAL A 47 -0.88 -15.26 -6.45
CA VAL A 47 -0.57 -16.64 -6.04
C VAL A 47 0.66 -16.68 -5.13
N ALA A 48 1.73 -15.96 -5.47
CA ALA A 48 2.95 -15.92 -4.67
C ALA A 48 2.71 -15.32 -3.28
N ASP A 49 1.94 -14.23 -3.19
CA ASP A 49 1.49 -13.57 -1.97
C ASP A 49 0.69 -14.54 -1.10
N SER A 50 -0.31 -15.21 -1.68
CA SER A 50 -1.13 -16.22 -0.99
C SER A 50 -0.30 -17.38 -0.42
N ILE A 51 0.61 -17.95 -1.23
CA ILE A 51 1.50 -19.04 -0.79
C ILE A 51 2.43 -18.55 0.32
N THR A 52 2.98 -17.34 0.18
CA THR A 52 3.89 -16.76 1.17
C THR A 52 3.18 -16.57 2.50
N HIS A 53 1.98 -16.00 2.52
CA HIS A 53 1.19 -15.85 3.74
C HIS A 53 0.82 -17.21 4.36
N LEU A 54 0.50 -18.22 3.55
CA LEU A 54 0.25 -19.58 4.06
C LEU A 54 1.49 -20.17 4.76
N VAL A 55 2.65 -20.06 4.12
CA VAL A 55 3.92 -20.57 4.67
C VAL A 55 4.30 -19.81 5.95
N LEU A 56 4.20 -18.48 5.95
CA LEU A 56 4.49 -17.65 7.12
C LEU A 56 3.58 -18.00 8.29
N ASN A 57 2.28 -18.09 8.08
CA ASN A 57 1.33 -18.48 9.13
C ASN A 57 1.59 -19.88 9.67
N GLY A 58 1.95 -20.83 8.78
CA GLY A 58 2.34 -22.18 9.17
C GLY A 58 3.58 -22.22 10.05
N ILE A 59 4.68 -21.58 9.61
CA ILE A 59 5.91 -21.48 10.39
C ILE A 59 5.66 -20.74 11.72
N SER A 60 4.75 -19.77 11.73
CA SER A 60 4.51 -18.94 12.92
C SER A 60 3.81 -19.74 13.99
N SER A 61 2.80 -20.49 13.57
CA SER A 61 2.05 -21.40 14.43
C SER A 61 2.97 -22.48 15.01
N LEU A 62 3.87 -23.04 14.19
CA LEU A 62 4.87 -24.01 14.65
C LEU A 62 5.84 -23.40 15.67
N PHE A 63 6.37 -22.21 15.39
CA PHE A 63 7.27 -21.50 16.30
C PHE A 63 6.60 -21.13 17.62
N LEU A 64 5.35 -20.67 17.56
CA LEU A 64 4.54 -20.34 18.73
C LEU A 64 4.26 -21.60 19.56
N GLY A 65 3.90 -22.72 18.93
CA GLY A 65 3.70 -24.00 19.60
C GLY A 65 4.98 -24.50 20.29
N ALA A 66 6.11 -24.46 19.58
CA ALA A 66 7.42 -24.86 20.12
C ALA A 66 7.86 -23.96 21.28
N SER A 67 7.67 -22.65 21.13
CA SER A 67 7.99 -21.66 22.17
C SER A 67 7.09 -21.83 23.39
N ASN A 68 5.79 -22.11 23.20
CA ASN A 68 4.87 -22.38 24.29
C ASN A 68 5.27 -23.62 25.09
N TYR A 69 5.66 -24.71 24.41
CA TYR A 69 6.18 -25.88 25.09
C TYR A 69 7.51 -25.58 25.84
N GLY A 70 8.41 -24.82 25.22
CA GLY A 70 9.64 -24.36 25.87
C GLY A 70 9.37 -23.52 27.12
N MET A 71 8.39 -22.62 27.06
CA MET A 71 7.92 -21.81 28.19
C MET A 71 7.36 -22.68 29.32
N GLN A 72 6.60 -23.74 29.02
CA GLN A 72 6.11 -24.67 30.05
C GLN A 72 7.27 -25.37 30.78
N ILE A 73 8.32 -25.77 30.05
CA ILE A 73 9.51 -26.39 30.65
C ILE A 73 10.27 -25.39 31.51
N LEU A 74 10.40 -24.14 31.07
CA LEU A 74 11.08 -23.10 31.85
C LEU A 74 10.32 -22.71 33.13
N ALA A 75 9.00 -22.91 33.17
CA ALA A 75 8.17 -22.69 34.34
C ALA A 75 8.09 -23.92 35.27
N ALA A 76 8.57 -25.10 34.81
CA ALA A 76 8.54 -26.33 35.58
C ALA A 76 9.70 -26.37 36.60
N PRO A 77 9.42 -26.56 37.90
CA PRO A 77 10.47 -26.62 38.91
C PRO A 77 11.25 -27.93 38.84
N ALA A 78 12.58 -27.86 38.98
CA ALA A 78 13.40 -29.07 39.16
C ALA A 78 13.36 -29.52 40.63
N ARG A 79 13.75 -30.78 40.88
CA ARG A 79 13.80 -31.35 42.24
C ARG A 79 14.63 -30.52 43.22
N ARG A 80 15.77 -30.01 42.78
CA ARG A 80 16.63 -29.09 43.57
C ARG A 80 15.93 -27.79 43.95
N ASP A 81 15.06 -27.28 43.07
CA ASP A 81 14.33 -26.03 43.29
C ASP A 81 13.23 -26.25 44.34
N LEU A 82 12.57 -27.42 44.32
CA LEU A 82 11.64 -27.86 45.35
C LEU A 82 12.30 -28.02 46.71
N GLU A 83 13.45 -28.69 46.77
CA GLU A 83 14.21 -28.86 48.03
C GLU A 83 14.62 -27.50 48.63
N THR A 84 15.06 -26.57 47.78
CA THR A 84 15.42 -25.21 48.20
C THR A 84 14.21 -24.40 48.68
N ALA A 85 13.05 -24.55 48.03
CA ALA A 85 11.82 -23.87 48.44
C ALA A 85 11.30 -24.43 49.78
N HIS A 86 11.22 -25.75 49.92
CA HIS A 86 10.79 -26.40 51.16
C HIS A 86 11.71 -26.10 52.35
N ALA A 87 13.02 -26.02 52.13
CA ALA A 87 13.97 -25.60 53.17
C ALA A 87 13.72 -24.18 53.70
N LYS A 88 13.05 -23.33 52.90
CA LYS A 88 12.66 -21.97 53.26
C LYS A 88 11.21 -21.86 53.75
N GLY A 89 10.50 -22.98 53.89
CA GLY A 89 9.07 -23.00 54.23
C GLY A 89 8.16 -22.50 53.11
N ASP A 90 8.64 -22.47 51.86
CA ASP A 90 7.88 -22.03 50.69
C ASP A 90 7.46 -23.22 49.81
N TRP A 91 6.51 -22.99 48.91
CA TRP A 91 5.94 -24.00 48.00
C TRP A 91 6.10 -23.61 46.53
N LEU A 92 6.12 -24.63 45.67
CA LEU A 92 6.06 -24.51 44.21
C LEU A 92 4.97 -25.44 43.65
N GLU A 93 4.25 -24.96 42.65
CA GLU A 93 3.20 -25.72 41.98
C GLU A 93 3.81 -26.76 41.02
N ILE A 94 3.20 -27.95 40.90
CA ILE A 94 3.67 -29.01 40.00
C ILE A 94 2.55 -29.37 39.03
N GLY A 95 2.89 -29.57 37.76
CA GLY A 95 1.93 -30.03 36.73
C GLY A 95 1.02 -28.93 36.17
N VAL A 96 1.20 -27.67 36.58
CA VAL A 96 0.49 -26.51 36.04
C VAL A 96 1.47 -25.44 35.55
N PRO A 97 1.16 -24.72 34.44
CA PRO A 97 1.95 -23.60 33.98
C PRO A 97 1.79 -22.41 34.94
N SER A 98 2.62 -22.37 35.98
CA SER A 98 2.54 -21.39 37.06
C SER A 98 3.46 -20.20 36.83
N LEU A 99 2.87 -19.00 36.69
CA LEU A 99 3.64 -17.76 36.69
C LEU A 99 4.28 -17.49 38.06
N VAL A 100 3.68 -17.97 39.15
CA VAL A 100 4.23 -17.84 40.51
C VAL A 100 5.56 -18.59 40.59
N ASN A 101 5.62 -19.82 40.08
CA ASN A 101 6.88 -20.57 40.00
C ASN A 101 7.93 -19.81 39.20
N LEU A 102 7.57 -19.24 38.06
CA LEU A 102 8.52 -18.48 37.22
C LEU A 102 9.17 -17.30 37.97
N PHE A 103 8.44 -16.65 38.86
CA PHE A 103 8.96 -15.55 39.69
C PHE A 103 9.75 -16.03 40.93
N LYS A 104 9.68 -17.32 41.29
CA LYS A 104 10.46 -17.94 42.37
C LYS A 104 11.70 -18.68 41.86
N LEU A 105 11.70 -19.12 40.60
CA LEU A 105 12.81 -19.78 39.93
C LEU A 105 13.93 -18.81 39.52
N SER A 106 15.01 -19.36 38.97
CA SER A 106 16.21 -18.61 38.56
C SER A 106 15.91 -17.45 37.61
N ARG A 107 16.70 -16.36 37.72
CA ARG A 107 16.58 -15.18 36.84
C ARG A 107 16.77 -15.53 35.36
N GLN A 108 17.61 -16.51 35.05
CA GLN A 108 17.87 -16.97 33.69
C GLN A 108 16.62 -17.61 33.05
N MET A 109 15.93 -18.51 33.77
CA MET A 109 14.70 -19.13 33.29
C MET A 109 13.60 -18.09 33.04
N ARG A 110 13.46 -17.13 33.96
CA ARG A 110 12.53 -16.01 33.81
C ARG A 110 12.81 -15.16 32.57
N PHE A 111 14.08 -14.78 32.37
CA PHE A 111 14.49 -14.01 31.20
C PHE A 111 14.20 -14.75 29.89
N LEU A 112 14.60 -16.03 29.81
CA LEU A 112 14.35 -16.85 28.62
C LEU A 112 12.85 -17.03 28.34
N TRP A 113 12.04 -17.22 29.39
CA TRP A 113 10.59 -17.33 29.25
C TRP A 113 9.98 -16.06 28.66
N PHE A 114 10.35 -14.89 29.18
CA PHE A 114 9.88 -13.61 28.63
C PHE A 114 10.37 -13.38 27.20
N CYS A 115 11.64 -13.69 26.91
CA CYS A 115 12.18 -13.56 25.55
C CYS A 115 11.42 -14.46 24.57
N LEU A 116 11.20 -15.73 24.90
CA LEU A 116 10.45 -16.66 24.05
C LEU A 116 9.01 -16.19 23.84
N GLY A 117 8.31 -15.79 24.91
CA GLY A 117 6.94 -15.30 24.84
C GLY A 117 6.82 -14.01 24.00
N LEU A 118 7.70 -13.04 24.24
CA LEU A 118 7.71 -11.78 23.52
C LEU A 118 8.07 -11.96 22.05
N ILE A 119 9.15 -12.69 21.75
CA ILE A 119 9.60 -12.93 20.37
C ILE A 119 8.52 -13.71 19.61
N SER A 120 7.99 -14.80 20.17
CA SER A 120 6.94 -15.58 19.49
C SER A 120 5.68 -14.76 19.22
N THR A 121 5.24 -13.93 20.17
CA THR A 121 4.08 -13.06 20.00
C THR A 121 4.32 -11.98 18.95
N LEU A 122 5.43 -11.24 19.04
CA LEU A 122 5.76 -10.18 18.09
C LEU A 122 5.94 -10.73 16.68
N LEU A 123 6.61 -11.86 16.53
CA LEU A 123 6.89 -12.49 15.25
C LEU A 123 5.58 -13.00 14.60
N HIS A 124 4.65 -13.54 15.38
CA HIS A 124 3.32 -13.91 14.89
C HIS A 124 2.48 -12.70 14.48
N MET A 125 2.59 -11.58 15.19
CA MET A 125 1.86 -10.35 14.85
C MET A 125 2.42 -9.71 13.57
N VAL A 126 3.74 -9.58 13.48
CA VAL A 126 4.42 -8.80 12.44
C VAL A 126 4.51 -9.56 11.11
N TRP A 127 4.54 -10.90 11.11
CA TRP A 127 4.65 -11.67 9.87
C TRP A 127 3.49 -11.50 8.89
N ASN A 128 2.29 -11.17 9.37
CA ASN A 128 1.17 -10.91 8.48
C ASN A 128 1.38 -9.68 7.59
N SER A 129 2.30 -8.78 7.97
CA SER A 129 2.52 -7.50 7.29
C SER A 129 3.94 -7.34 6.73
N VAL A 130 4.82 -8.33 6.92
CA VAL A 130 6.22 -8.24 6.48
C VAL A 130 6.37 -8.42 4.97
N VAL A 131 5.50 -9.22 4.36
CA VAL A 131 5.34 -9.36 2.92
C VAL A 131 3.93 -8.91 2.59
N PHE A 132 3.81 -8.08 1.56
CA PHE A 132 2.54 -7.65 1.03
C PHE A 132 2.67 -7.40 -0.47
N SER A 133 1.61 -7.69 -1.19
CA SER A 133 1.47 -7.27 -2.58
C SER A 133 0.97 -5.83 -2.67
N SER A 134 1.45 -5.11 -3.69
CA SER A 134 0.94 -3.79 -4.03
C SER A 134 0.70 -3.72 -5.53
N ILE A 135 -0.29 -2.92 -5.93
CA ILE A 135 -0.64 -2.70 -7.32
C ILE A 135 -0.21 -1.27 -7.67
N PRO A 136 0.59 -1.08 -8.74
CA PRO A 136 0.88 0.27 -9.21
C PRO A 136 -0.40 0.88 -9.78
N PHE A 137 -0.72 2.11 -9.36
CA PHE A 137 -1.74 2.92 -10.02
C PHE A 137 -1.06 3.87 -11.01
N ALA A 138 -1.79 4.28 -12.03
CA ALA A 138 -1.23 5.14 -13.05
C ALA A 138 -1.27 6.61 -12.64
N VAL A 139 -0.10 7.27 -12.75
CA VAL A 139 0.04 8.72 -12.61
C VAL A 139 0.28 9.29 -14.00
N PHE A 140 -0.64 10.12 -14.48
CA PHE A 140 -0.54 10.79 -15.77
C PHE A 140 -0.93 12.26 -15.64
N THR A 141 -0.53 13.07 -16.62
CA THR A 141 -0.87 14.48 -16.66
C THR A 141 -2.14 14.69 -17.48
N GLY A 142 -3.10 15.41 -16.93
CA GLY A 142 -4.35 15.76 -17.60
C GLY A 142 -4.51 17.26 -17.76
N ALA A 143 -5.15 17.69 -18.85
CA ALA A 143 -5.63 19.05 -19.01
C ALA A 143 -7.00 19.09 -19.69
N ILE A 144 -7.86 20.00 -19.25
CA ILE A 144 -9.08 20.43 -19.93
C ILE A 144 -8.72 21.72 -20.66
N THR A 145 -8.99 21.76 -21.96
CA THR A 145 -8.55 22.84 -22.85
C THR A 145 -9.68 23.33 -23.73
N THR A 146 -9.49 24.49 -24.33
CA THR A 146 -10.40 25.03 -25.34
C THR A 146 -10.30 24.27 -26.67
N SER A 147 -11.32 24.39 -27.52
CA SER A 147 -11.42 23.76 -28.85
C SER A 147 -10.28 24.11 -29.80
N ASP A 148 -9.68 25.28 -29.62
CA ASP A 148 -8.61 25.86 -30.44
C ASP A 148 -7.20 25.61 -29.88
N VAL A 149 -7.02 24.73 -28.88
CA VAL A 149 -5.74 24.52 -28.17
C VAL A 149 -4.53 24.31 -29.08
N LEU A 150 -4.68 23.59 -30.20
CA LEU A 150 -3.57 23.31 -31.12
C LEU A 150 -3.18 24.51 -31.99
N VAL A 151 -4.06 25.51 -32.13
CA VAL A 151 -3.87 26.67 -33.00
C VAL A 151 -3.67 27.96 -32.18
N ALA A 152 -4.17 27.99 -30.95
CA ALA A 152 -4.08 29.12 -30.06
C ALA A 152 -2.59 29.49 -29.81
N PRO A 153 -2.22 30.78 -29.95
CA PRO A 153 -0.82 31.23 -29.84
C PRO A 153 -0.32 31.32 -28.39
N ASP A 154 -1.16 30.98 -27.41
CA ASP A 154 -0.83 31.06 -25.99
C ASP A 154 0.23 30.02 -25.59
N ARG A 155 0.93 30.28 -24.49
CA ARG A 155 1.88 29.35 -23.88
C ARG A 155 1.49 29.11 -22.45
N TRP A 156 1.50 27.85 -22.03
CA TRP A 156 1.23 27.49 -20.65
C TRP A 156 2.52 27.68 -19.85
N LEU A 157 2.56 28.71 -19.02
CA LEU A 157 3.71 29.03 -18.17
C LEU A 157 3.27 29.14 -16.70
N PRO A 158 4.19 28.93 -15.74
CA PRO A 158 3.90 29.17 -14.34
C PRO A 158 3.39 30.59 -14.05
N SER A 159 3.85 31.59 -14.82
CA SER A 159 3.49 33.00 -14.60
C SER A 159 2.06 33.36 -15.00
N ASN A 160 1.44 32.64 -15.94
CA ASN A 160 0.13 33.01 -16.50
C ASN A 160 -0.96 31.96 -16.30
N THR A 161 -0.61 30.69 -16.08
CA THR A 161 -1.56 29.57 -16.02
C THR A 161 -1.58 28.84 -14.68
N THR A 162 -0.90 29.37 -13.66
CA THR A 162 -0.87 28.76 -12.32
C THR A 162 -2.24 28.65 -11.66
N ALA A 163 -3.13 29.62 -11.88
CA ALA A 163 -4.49 29.59 -11.33
C ALA A 163 -5.36 28.46 -11.91
N ALA A 164 -5.06 28.00 -13.13
CA ALA A 164 -5.76 26.90 -13.79
C ALA A 164 -5.24 25.51 -13.35
N VAL A 165 -4.12 25.42 -12.63
CA VAL A 165 -3.56 24.13 -12.19
C VAL A 165 -4.14 23.75 -10.82
N ARG A 166 -4.82 22.60 -10.74
CA ARG A 166 -5.33 22.06 -9.47
C ARG A 166 -4.20 21.90 -8.45
N SER A 167 -4.46 22.28 -7.21
CA SER A 167 -3.55 21.98 -6.09
C SER A 167 -3.54 20.47 -5.80
N GLY A 168 -2.44 19.96 -5.27
CA GLY A 168 -2.30 18.54 -4.96
C GLY A 168 -0.97 18.22 -4.28
N LYS A 169 -0.70 16.92 -4.06
CA LYS A 169 0.55 16.41 -3.45
C LYS A 169 1.73 16.37 -4.43
N PHE A 170 1.61 17.00 -5.61
CA PHE A 170 2.65 17.04 -6.62
C PHE A 170 3.40 18.37 -6.57
N THR A 171 4.73 18.29 -6.58
CA THR A 171 5.62 19.47 -6.54
C THR A 171 5.98 19.96 -7.94
N ASN A 172 6.00 19.07 -8.93
CA ASN A 172 6.39 19.40 -10.29
C ASN A 172 5.17 19.67 -11.19
N LYS A 173 4.92 20.96 -11.47
CA LYS A 173 3.84 21.40 -12.38
C LYS A 173 4.28 21.47 -13.86
N ASN A 174 5.57 21.27 -14.15
CA ASN A 174 6.11 21.44 -15.50
C ASN A 174 5.57 20.40 -16.49
N SER A 175 5.13 19.23 -16.02
CA SER A 175 4.51 18.22 -16.87
C SER A 175 3.21 18.75 -17.51
N ILE A 176 2.46 19.59 -16.80
CA ILE A 176 1.23 20.23 -17.30
C ILE A 176 1.59 21.29 -18.33
N TYR A 177 2.54 22.17 -18.03
CA TYR A 177 2.92 23.26 -18.94
C TYR A 177 3.46 22.76 -20.29
N SER A 178 4.24 21.68 -20.25
CA SER A 178 4.77 21.02 -21.46
C SER A 178 3.77 20.08 -22.15
N LEU A 179 2.58 19.86 -21.58
CA LEU A 179 1.58 18.97 -22.15
C LEU A 179 1.02 19.50 -23.47
N LYS A 180 0.85 20.82 -23.61
CA LYS A 180 0.41 21.45 -24.88
C LYS A 180 1.31 21.07 -26.06
N ASP A 181 2.63 21.12 -25.85
CA ASP A 181 3.60 20.78 -26.90
C ASP A 181 3.54 19.29 -27.25
N ARG A 182 3.41 18.42 -26.23
CA ARG A 182 3.27 16.96 -26.41
C ARG A 182 1.95 16.56 -27.08
N ALA A 183 0.88 17.32 -26.85
CA ALA A 183 -0.47 17.03 -27.34
C ALA A 183 -0.55 16.97 -28.87
N THR A 184 0.40 17.60 -29.58
CA THR A 184 0.51 17.52 -31.05
C THR A 184 0.68 16.08 -31.57
N ASN A 185 1.27 15.20 -30.76
CA ASN A 185 1.49 13.79 -31.08
C ASN A 185 0.43 12.85 -30.47
N PHE A 186 -0.63 13.38 -29.87
CA PHE A 186 -1.64 12.56 -29.22
C PHE A 186 -2.63 12.01 -30.24
N THR A 187 -3.10 10.79 -30.00
CA THR A 187 -4.17 10.18 -30.77
C THR A 187 -5.52 10.71 -30.31
N ARG A 188 -6.33 11.20 -31.24
CA ARG A 188 -7.68 11.67 -30.95
C ARG A 188 -8.61 10.48 -30.74
N LEU A 189 -9.29 10.47 -29.60
CA LEU A 189 -10.35 9.50 -29.27
C LEU A 189 -11.71 10.20 -29.31
N ASP A 190 -12.76 9.42 -29.57
CA ASP A 190 -14.15 9.79 -29.31
C ASP A 190 -14.46 9.72 -27.81
N SER A 191 -15.61 10.25 -27.40
CA SER A 191 -16.02 10.25 -25.98
C SER A 191 -15.99 8.83 -25.42
N ARG A 192 -16.55 7.85 -26.14
CA ARG A 192 -16.55 6.45 -25.72
C ARG A 192 -15.17 5.87 -25.50
N GLY A 193 -14.30 5.97 -26.51
CA GLY A 193 -12.94 5.46 -26.45
C GLY A 193 -12.12 6.14 -25.34
N CYS A 194 -12.40 7.42 -25.06
CA CYS A 194 -11.81 8.13 -23.94
C CYS A 194 -12.29 7.57 -22.59
N LEU A 195 -13.60 7.42 -22.40
CA LEU A 195 -14.18 6.86 -21.18
C LEU A 195 -13.67 5.44 -20.92
N GLU A 196 -13.72 4.55 -21.92
CA GLU A 196 -13.25 3.16 -21.79
C GLU A 196 -11.76 3.08 -21.39
N ARG A 197 -10.94 4.02 -21.86
CA ARG A 197 -9.51 4.06 -21.55
C ARG A 197 -9.18 4.65 -20.18
N TYR A 198 -9.95 5.64 -19.72
CA TYR A 198 -9.60 6.45 -18.56
C TYR A 198 -10.46 6.24 -17.31
N ILE A 199 -11.55 5.47 -17.42
CA ILE A 199 -12.43 5.18 -16.27
C ILE A 199 -11.76 4.29 -15.21
N ASP A 200 -10.81 3.43 -15.61
CA ASP A 200 -10.11 2.51 -14.73
C ASP A 200 -8.73 3.08 -14.34
N PRO A 201 -8.54 3.56 -13.10
CA PRO A 201 -7.28 4.17 -12.66
C PRO A 201 -6.09 3.19 -12.66
N LEU A 202 -6.34 1.89 -12.72
CA LEU A 202 -5.28 0.86 -12.82
C LEU A 202 -4.81 0.63 -14.26
N LYS A 203 -5.59 1.08 -15.26
CA LYS A 203 -5.27 0.92 -16.69
C LYS A 203 -4.89 2.22 -17.38
N ALA A 204 -5.37 3.35 -16.88
CA ALA A 204 -5.24 4.65 -17.50
C ALA A 204 -3.80 5.21 -17.41
N ALA A 205 -2.90 4.82 -18.32
CA ALA A 205 -1.46 5.10 -18.18
C ALA A 205 -0.90 6.25 -19.04
N ALA A 206 -1.71 6.93 -19.84
CA ALA A 206 -1.22 7.96 -20.78
C ALA A 206 -1.70 9.36 -20.42
N ASP A 207 -0.87 10.37 -20.67
CA ASP A 207 -1.27 11.78 -20.59
C ASP A 207 -2.51 12.07 -21.46
N ILE A 208 -3.37 12.98 -21.02
CA ILE A 208 -4.65 13.28 -21.67
C ILE A 208 -4.89 14.77 -21.83
N VAL A 209 -5.47 15.16 -22.97
CA VAL A 209 -6.04 16.49 -23.19
C VAL A 209 -7.52 16.34 -23.55
N VAL A 210 -8.38 16.88 -22.70
CA VAL A 210 -9.84 16.91 -22.88
C VAL A 210 -10.21 18.24 -23.51
N VAL A 211 -10.75 18.20 -24.72
CA VAL A 211 -11.03 19.39 -25.51
C VAL A 211 -12.50 19.79 -25.36
N ALA A 212 -12.76 20.99 -24.85
CA ALA A 212 -14.10 21.54 -24.73
C ALA A 212 -14.70 21.83 -26.12
N LYS A 213 -15.94 21.37 -26.36
CA LYS A 213 -16.60 21.46 -27.67
C LYS A 213 -16.93 22.90 -28.09
N ASN A 214 -17.41 23.74 -27.16
CA ASN A 214 -17.97 25.06 -27.43
C ASN A 214 -17.26 26.19 -26.64
N LEU A 215 -15.94 26.09 -26.44
CA LEU A 215 -15.16 27.16 -25.81
C LEU A 215 -13.86 27.39 -26.57
N THR A 216 -13.54 28.65 -26.83
CA THR A 216 -12.29 29.09 -27.49
C THR A 216 -11.40 29.85 -26.51
N SER A 217 -10.10 29.93 -26.80
CA SER A 217 -9.12 30.61 -25.93
C SER A 217 -9.46 32.08 -25.70
N THR A 218 -10.05 32.75 -26.69
CA THR A 218 -10.51 34.15 -26.56
C THR A 218 -11.63 34.30 -25.54
N GLN A 219 -12.53 33.32 -25.45
CA GLN A 219 -13.59 33.27 -24.44
C GLN A 219 -13.05 32.90 -23.04
N ASN A 220 -11.89 32.24 -22.97
CA ASN A 220 -11.20 31.88 -21.74
C ASN A 220 -10.03 32.83 -21.42
N ASN A 221 -10.28 34.13 -21.51
CA ASN A 221 -9.32 35.19 -21.14
C ASN A 221 -7.95 35.09 -21.84
N GLY A 222 -7.93 34.60 -23.10
CA GLY A 222 -6.71 34.45 -23.90
C GLY A 222 -5.87 33.21 -23.57
N SER A 223 -6.36 32.30 -22.72
CA SER A 223 -5.70 31.04 -22.37
C SER A 223 -6.44 29.85 -22.97
N SER A 224 -5.71 28.93 -23.60
CA SER A 224 -6.28 27.65 -24.04
C SER A 224 -6.39 26.63 -22.91
N LEU A 225 -5.68 26.82 -21.79
CA LEU A 225 -5.81 25.98 -20.60
C LEU A 225 -6.99 26.44 -19.75
N ILE A 226 -7.95 25.53 -19.54
CA ILE A 226 -9.08 25.73 -18.63
C ILE A 226 -8.69 25.18 -17.25
N GLN A 227 -8.20 23.95 -17.21
CA GLN A 227 -7.72 23.32 -15.99
C GLN A 227 -6.65 22.28 -16.25
N GLY A 228 -5.61 22.20 -15.41
CA GLY A 228 -4.57 21.17 -15.47
C GLY A 228 -4.44 20.41 -14.15
N TRP A 229 -4.15 19.11 -14.21
CA TRP A 229 -3.95 18.27 -13.02
C TRP A 229 -2.94 17.15 -13.29
N VAL A 230 -2.48 16.53 -12.20
CA VAL A 230 -1.69 15.30 -12.25
C VAL A 230 -2.50 14.21 -11.59
N ASN A 231 -3.00 13.29 -12.39
CA ASN A 231 -3.92 12.29 -11.91
C ASN A 231 -3.30 11.38 -10.84
N GLY A 232 -4.09 11.01 -9.83
CA GLY A 232 -3.64 10.24 -8.66
C GLY A 232 -2.78 11.01 -7.65
N LEU A 233 -2.21 12.17 -8.02
CA LEU A 233 -1.48 13.06 -7.09
C LEU A 233 -2.25 14.34 -6.74
N SER A 234 -3.23 14.70 -7.57
CA SER A 234 -4.19 15.79 -7.29
C SER A 234 -5.32 15.39 -6.34
N SER A 235 -5.56 14.09 -6.15
CA SER A 235 -6.58 13.56 -5.24
C SER A 235 -5.99 13.17 -3.87
N ILE A 236 -6.83 13.16 -2.84
CA ILE A 236 -6.44 12.70 -1.49
C ILE A 236 -6.24 11.18 -1.51
N HIS A 237 -7.12 10.48 -2.21
CA HIS A 237 -7.17 9.04 -2.37
C HIS A 237 -6.98 8.62 -3.85
N TRP A 238 -6.44 7.42 -4.09
CA TRP A 238 -6.13 6.96 -5.45
C TRP A 238 -7.39 6.46 -6.17
N GLU A 239 -8.37 5.97 -5.42
CA GLU A 239 -9.69 5.58 -5.89
C GLU A 239 -10.47 6.75 -6.51
N ASP A 240 -10.14 7.98 -6.10
CA ASP A 240 -10.76 9.20 -6.63
C ASP A 240 -10.12 9.69 -7.93
N ALA A 241 -9.08 9.00 -8.43
CA ALA A 241 -8.33 9.44 -9.60
C ALA A 241 -9.17 9.46 -10.90
N ASN A 242 -10.33 8.80 -10.94
CA ASN A 242 -11.24 8.89 -12.09
C ASN A 242 -12.40 9.87 -11.87
N GLN A 243 -12.48 10.57 -10.73
CA GLN A 243 -13.59 11.49 -10.43
C GLN A 243 -13.70 12.65 -11.42
N TRP A 244 -12.62 13.06 -12.07
CA TRP A 244 -12.70 14.09 -13.10
C TRP A 244 -13.65 13.70 -14.25
N VAL A 245 -13.92 12.41 -14.46
CA VAL A 245 -14.86 11.93 -15.47
C VAL A 245 -16.32 12.12 -15.04
N CYS A 246 -16.67 11.71 -13.82
CA CYS A 246 -18.06 11.66 -13.35
C CYS A 246 -18.45 12.83 -12.41
N GLY A 247 -17.50 13.66 -11.99
CA GLY A 247 -17.68 14.65 -10.92
C GLY A 247 -18.78 15.68 -11.20
N ALA A 248 -19.08 15.98 -12.47
CA ALA A 248 -20.16 16.90 -12.84
C ALA A 248 -21.57 16.33 -12.57
N TYR A 249 -21.69 15.01 -12.43
CA TYR A 249 -22.97 14.31 -12.22
C TYR A 249 -23.16 13.87 -10.77
N GLU A 250 -22.23 14.23 -9.87
CA GLU A 250 -22.39 13.99 -8.45
C GLU A 250 -23.36 15.01 -7.83
N PRO A 251 -24.17 14.60 -6.83
CA PRO A 251 -25.06 15.53 -6.14
C PRO A 251 -24.28 16.65 -5.44
N PRO A 252 -24.79 17.90 -5.42
CA PRO A 252 -24.10 19.02 -4.80
C PRO A 252 -23.77 18.76 -3.33
N GLY A 253 -22.49 18.93 -2.97
CA GLY A 253 -22.01 18.71 -1.59
C GLY A 253 -21.74 17.26 -1.21
N ALA A 254 -22.02 16.31 -2.11
CA ALA A 254 -21.54 14.94 -1.98
C ALA A 254 -20.23 14.79 -2.76
N TRP A 255 -19.26 14.11 -2.17
CA TRP A 255 -18.00 13.72 -2.81
C TRP A 255 -17.98 12.20 -2.86
N ALA A 256 -17.77 11.61 -4.05
CA ALA A 256 -17.72 10.16 -4.26
C ALA A 256 -19.03 9.44 -3.89
N ALA A 257 -20.19 10.06 -4.10
CA ALA A 257 -21.48 9.44 -3.78
C ALA A 257 -21.75 8.18 -4.62
N HIS A 258 -21.20 8.15 -5.84
CA HIS A 258 -21.32 7.03 -6.75
C HIS A 258 -19.94 6.61 -7.24
N PHE A 259 -19.71 5.30 -7.30
CA PHE A 259 -18.51 4.78 -7.94
C PHE A 259 -18.54 5.08 -9.44
N CYS A 260 -17.55 5.84 -9.92
CA CYS A 260 -17.41 6.22 -11.33
C CYS A 260 -17.08 4.99 -12.19
N SER A 261 -18.11 4.23 -12.54
CA SER A 261 -18.02 3.02 -13.36
C SER A 261 -18.27 3.34 -14.84
N LEU A 262 -17.79 2.47 -15.73
CA LEU A 262 -18.04 2.62 -17.17
C LEU A 262 -19.54 2.58 -17.50
N ALA A 263 -20.31 1.75 -16.80
CA ALA A 263 -21.75 1.64 -16.99
C ALA A 263 -22.47 2.95 -16.66
N TRP A 264 -22.04 3.62 -15.59
CA TRP A 264 -22.58 4.94 -15.23
C TRP A 264 -22.09 6.02 -16.19
N ALA A 265 -20.80 6.06 -16.51
CA ALA A 265 -20.25 7.03 -17.45
C ALA A 265 -20.88 6.93 -18.86
N SER A 266 -21.26 5.72 -19.28
CA SER A 266 -21.95 5.50 -20.56
C SER A 266 -23.35 6.12 -20.60
N SER A 267 -24.00 6.41 -19.46
CA SER A 267 -25.35 6.98 -19.46
C SER A 267 -25.38 8.47 -19.85
N PHE A 268 -24.22 9.14 -19.82
CA PHE A 268 -24.08 10.56 -20.14
C PHE A 268 -22.99 10.82 -21.18
N GLU A 269 -22.65 9.80 -21.98
CA GLU A 269 -21.58 9.85 -23.00
C GLU A 269 -21.83 10.94 -24.06
N ASP A 270 -23.07 11.06 -24.53
CA ASP A 270 -23.45 11.99 -25.61
C ASP A 270 -23.39 13.47 -25.16
N ASP A 271 -23.74 13.73 -23.91
CA ASP A 271 -23.79 15.06 -23.29
C ASP A 271 -22.78 15.15 -22.13
N TRP A 272 -21.57 14.62 -22.34
CA TRP A 272 -20.55 14.53 -21.30
C TRP A 272 -20.05 15.92 -20.84
N VAL A 273 -20.24 16.20 -19.56
CA VAL A 273 -19.79 17.41 -18.88
C VAL A 273 -18.69 17.05 -17.89
N VAL A 274 -17.61 17.82 -17.93
CA VAL A 274 -16.48 17.68 -17.00
C VAL A 274 -16.51 18.85 -16.02
N SER A 275 -16.47 18.54 -14.73
CA SER A 275 -16.44 19.55 -13.67
C SER A 275 -15.02 20.10 -13.52
N THR A 276 -14.88 21.41 -13.68
CA THR A 276 -13.62 22.16 -13.48
C THR A 276 -13.52 22.67 -12.06
#